data_AF-A0A3D5B5A1-F1
#
_entry.id   AF-A0A3D5B5A1-F1
#
_cell.length_a   1.000
_cell.length_b   1.000
_cell.length_c   1.000
_cell.angle_alpha   90.00
_cell.angle_beta   90.00
_cell.angle_gamma   90.00
#
_symmetry.space_group_name_H-M   'P 1'
#
loop_
_entity.id
_entity.type
_entity.pdbx_description
1 polymer ?
#
loop_
_entity_poly.entity_id
_entity_poly.type
_entity_poly.pdbx_seq_one_letter_code
_entity_poly.pdbx_strand_id
1 'polypeptide(L)'
;MEILAPAGSIAALKAAIKGGADAVYLGLGEHNARIKSNDFNEDNLSDWVSYAHLFGVKVHVTLNTAVKQEEIPRVLALARVAVNAGADALIVSDLGMVKLLSDLTNIPLHLSTQAGVQNAMDVDALRGLRIKRVILAREALLQDVAEIKKKVAEVEIFAQGAVCVSFSGGCLLGSKVYDASGNRGLCNQACRLTYTALDEDGREITKGKLLSARDLSLGEKVLSPECNVVDSIKIEGRLKRPLYVYAATKYYRDLLDGKDVKQDLVDLEESFNRGFTKGYTLRKSDKVINVQTASHIGIPVGKILSIKERGRYKYACVSSNYPFEKGDGAKILRKGVEVGGSDVTSVRLENGLYLIPVSDGVKIGDQVCLTTCQRKVAESERIVNKLPIRLVLTGEADKRITLRAEYGSIIAEVVSESVAQKGNGKDNAALVEKLSKVGSSDFEVQCFSDMSKQPLYLNASELNNMRRSLLVKLREKIVQTNTPNYYFDD
;
A
#
# COMPACT_ATOMS: atom_id res chain seq x y z
N MET A 1 2.41 -14.84 -9.38
CA MET A 1 3.28 -13.80 -8.83
C MET A 1 2.46 -13.01 -7.81
N GLU A 2 2.99 -12.86 -6.59
CA GLU A 2 2.39 -12.11 -5.47
C GLU A 2 2.61 -10.59 -5.66
N ILE A 3 1.64 -9.77 -5.26
CA ILE A 3 1.79 -8.32 -5.11
C ILE A 3 1.93 -7.96 -3.63
N LEU A 4 3.12 -7.49 -3.25
CA LEU A 4 3.41 -6.98 -1.91
C LEU A 4 3.28 -5.45 -1.86
N ALA A 5 2.19 -4.96 -1.28
CA ALA A 5 1.86 -3.54 -1.19
C ALA A 5 2.29 -2.91 0.16
N PRO A 6 2.63 -1.62 0.19
CA PRO A 6 2.99 -0.92 1.43
C PRO A 6 1.76 -0.58 2.28
N ALA A 7 1.84 -0.83 3.59
CA ALA A 7 0.90 -0.32 4.57
C ALA A 7 1.64 0.55 5.61
N GLY A 8 1.57 1.86 5.45
CA GLY A 8 2.08 2.82 6.45
C GLY A 8 0.99 3.64 7.14
N SER A 9 -0.27 3.30 6.90
CA SER A 9 -1.41 3.78 7.67
C SER A 9 -2.54 2.76 7.54
N ILE A 10 -3.54 2.86 8.42
CA ILE A 10 -4.76 2.04 8.34
C ILE A 10 -5.48 2.27 7.00
N ALA A 11 -5.54 3.52 6.55
CA ALA A 11 -6.15 3.86 5.27
C ALA A 11 -5.34 3.29 4.09
N ALA A 12 -4.01 3.28 4.17
CA ALA A 12 -3.16 2.65 3.15
C ALA A 12 -3.32 1.12 3.12
N LEU A 13 -3.48 0.47 4.27
CA LEU A 13 -3.81 -0.96 4.35
C LEU A 13 -5.12 -1.28 3.62
N LYS A 14 -6.18 -0.54 3.92
CA LYS A 14 -7.49 -0.71 3.25
C LYS A 14 -7.41 -0.47 1.75
N ALA A 15 -6.65 0.54 1.34
CA ALA A 15 -6.38 0.88 -0.06
C ALA A 15 -5.59 -0.22 -0.80
N ALA A 16 -4.59 -0.81 -0.16
CA ALA A 16 -3.83 -1.95 -0.70
C ALA A 16 -4.74 -3.16 -0.94
N ILE A 17 -5.53 -3.55 0.06
CA ILE A 17 -6.49 -4.66 -0.05
C ILE A 17 -7.48 -4.39 -1.18
N LYS A 18 -8.05 -3.18 -1.26
CA LYS A 18 -8.97 -2.80 -2.33
C LYS A 18 -8.33 -2.84 -3.71
N GLY A 19 -7.05 -2.46 -3.79
CA GLY A 19 -6.25 -2.51 -5.02
C GLY A 19 -5.88 -3.92 -5.45
N GLY A 20 -6.22 -4.95 -4.67
CA GLY A 20 -5.93 -6.35 -4.98
C GLY A 20 -4.52 -6.79 -4.59
N ALA A 21 -3.99 -6.30 -3.45
CA ALA A 21 -2.76 -6.83 -2.88
C ALA A 21 -2.96 -8.30 -2.44
N ASP A 22 -1.96 -9.17 -2.68
CA ASP A 22 -1.93 -10.51 -2.09
C ASP A 22 -1.31 -10.48 -0.68
N ALA A 23 -0.41 -9.52 -0.47
CA ALA A 23 0.27 -9.30 0.79
C ALA A 23 0.52 -7.81 1.03
N VAL A 24 0.62 -7.43 2.29
CA VAL A 24 1.02 -6.09 2.73
C VAL A 24 2.25 -6.14 3.62
N TYR A 25 3.03 -5.07 3.65
CA TYR A 25 4.09 -4.91 4.65
C TYR A 25 3.98 -3.61 5.45
N LEU A 26 4.18 -3.73 6.75
CA LEU A 26 4.08 -2.63 7.73
C LEU A 26 5.26 -2.65 8.71
N GLY A 27 5.51 -1.51 9.35
CA GLY A 27 6.52 -1.39 10.41
C GLY A 27 5.90 -1.60 11.79
N LEU A 28 6.70 -2.14 12.71
CA LEU A 28 6.34 -2.23 14.13
C LEU A 28 7.48 -1.62 14.96
N GLY A 29 7.12 -0.80 15.95
CA GLY A 29 8.08 -0.10 16.81
C GLY A 29 9.10 0.73 16.04
N GLU A 30 10.26 0.90 16.64
CA GLU A 30 11.36 1.74 16.18
C GLU A 30 12.37 0.99 15.28
N HIS A 31 12.22 -0.33 15.12
CA HIS A 31 13.16 -1.16 14.37
C HIS A 31 12.77 -1.38 12.90
N ASN A 32 12.14 -0.38 12.28
CA ASN A 32 11.75 -0.43 10.88
C ASN A 32 12.30 0.74 10.08
N ALA A 33 12.54 0.56 8.78
CA ALA A 33 13.17 1.58 7.94
C ALA A 33 12.33 2.87 7.71
N ARG A 34 11.14 3.01 8.30
CA ARG A 34 10.22 4.14 8.16
C ARG A 34 9.47 4.42 9.48
N ILE A 35 10.20 4.72 10.56
CA ILE A 35 9.68 4.90 11.93
C ILE A 35 8.54 5.94 12.03
N LYS A 36 8.45 6.89 11.11
CA LYS A 36 7.48 8.01 11.18
C LYS A 36 6.00 7.62 11.00
N SER A 37 5.67 6.34 10.90
CA SER A 37 4.31 5.81 10.80
C SER A 37 3.96 5.11 12.13
N ASN A 38 3.01 5.67 12.89
CA ASN A 38 2.60 5.16 14.21
C ASN A 38 1.21 4.50 14.21
N ASP A 39 0.64 4.24 13.03
CA ASP A 39 -0.70 3.66 12.91
C ASP A 39 -0.76 2.19 13.38
N PHE A 40 0.37 1.49 13.32
CA PHE A 40 0.52 0.11 13.79
C PHE A 40 1.44 0.07 15.00
N ASN A 41 0.95 -0.51 16.09
CA ASN A 41 1.66 -0.63 17.35
C ASN A 41 1.36 -1.98 18.01
N GLU A 42 2.03 -2.24 19.13
CA GLU A 42 1.96 -3.52 19.84
C GLU A 42 0.53 -3.85 20.32
N ASP A 43 -0.28 -2.82 20.64
CA ASP A 43 -1.63 -2.98 21.15
C ASP A 43 -2.66 -3.30 20.04
N ASN A 44 -2.45 -2.77 18.82
CA ASN A 44 -3.44 -2.85 17.75
C ASN A 44 -3.06 -3.76 16.58
N LEU A 45 -1.85 -4.34 16.58
CA LEU A 45 -1.36 -5.12 15.45
C LEU A 45 -2.26 -6.31 15.12
N SER A 46 -2.73 -7.03 16.15
CA SER A 46 -3.59 -8.22 16.00
C SER A 46 -4.90 -7.90 15.27
N ASP A 47 -5.50 -6.74 15.54
CA ASP A 47 -6.75 -6.31 14.89
C ASP A 47 -6.54 -6.10 13.39
N TRP A 48 -5.41 -5.50 13.00
CA TRP A 48 -5.13 -5.18 11.60
C TRP A 48 -4.59 -6.37 10.81
N VAL A 49 -3.87 -7.29 11.47
CA VAL A 49 -3.55 -8.61 10.89
C VAL A 49 -4.83 -9.38 10.64
N SER A 50 -5.72 -9.47 11.63
CA SER A 50 -7.03 -10.12 11.48
C SER A 50 -7.88 -9.47 10.38
N TYR A 51 -7.82 -8.13 10.25
CA TYR A 51 -8.51 -7.42 9.18
C TYR A 51 -7.95 -7.79 7.79
N ALA A 52 -6.63 -7.88 7.62
CA ALA A 52 -6.03 -8.28 6.35
C ALA A 52 -6.37 -9.74 6.01
N HIS A 53 -6.26 -10.64 6.98
CA HIS A 53 -6.62 -12.05 6.83
C HIS A 53 -8.09 -12.27 6.51
N LEU A 54 -8.99 -11.41 6.99
CA LEU A 54 -10.40 -11.45 6.58
C LEU A 54 -10.54 -11.37 5.05
N PHE A 55 -9.70 -10.60 4.37
CA PHE A 55 -9.68 -10.47 2.91
C PHE A 55 -8.68 -11.41 2.23
N GLY A 56 -8.12 -12.38 2.94
CA GLY A 56 -7.13 -13.31 2.39
C GLY A 56 -5.77 -12.68 2.07
N VAL A 57 -5.49 -11.50 2.63
CA VAL A 57 -4.25 -10.75 2.37
C VAL A 57 -3.25 -10.99 3.50
N LYS A 58 -2.05 -11.44 3.14
CA LYS A 58 -0.97 -11.72 4.10
C LYS A 58 -0.35 -10.46 4.69
N VAL A 59 0.18 -10.52 5.90
CA VAL A 59 0.87 -9.41 6.58
C VAL A 59 2.32 -9.74 6.90
N HIS A 60 3.24 -8.98 6.31
CA HIS A 60 4.67 -9.06 6.59
C HIS A 60 5.11 -7.90 7.49
N VAL A 61 5.65 -8.19 8.67
CA VAL A 61 6.12 -7.16 9.61
C VAL A 61 7.60 -6.89 9.40
N THR A 62 7.98 -5.61 9.25
CA THR A 62 9.39 -5.24 9.06
C THR A 62 10.08 -4.93 10.38
N LEU A 63 11.18 -5.63 10.64
CA LEU A 63 12.16 -5.36 11.70
C LEU A 63 13.55 -5.22 11.05
N ASN A 64 13.66 -4.29 10.10
CA ASN A 64 14.72 -4.27 9.09
C ASN A 64 15.72 -3.12 9.23
N THR A 65 15.88 -2.54 10.42
CA THR A 65 16.96 -1.58 10.70
C THR A 65 18.25 -2.28 11.14
N ALA A 66 19.36 -1.54 11.11
CA ALA A 66 20.60 -1.97 11.75
C ALA A 66 20.42 -2.01 13.28
N VAL A 67 20.86 -3.09 13.91
CA VAL A 67 20.62 -3.40 15.34
C VAL A 67 21.94 -3.34 16.11
N LYS A 68 21.94 -2.66 17.27
CA LYS A 68 23.06 -2.71 18.22
C LYS A 68 22.85 -3.80 19.26
N GLN A 69 23.94 -4.21 19.93
CA GLN A 69 23.92 -5.28 20.93
C GLN A 69 22.86 -5.04 22.02
N GLU A 70 22.79 -3.81 22.55
CA GLU A 70 21.83 -3.42 23.58
C GLU A 70 20.37 -3.39 23.10
N GLU A 71 20.14 -3.36 21.79
CA GLU A 71 18.81 -3.28 21.17
C GLU A 71 18.21 -4.66 20.86
N ILE A 72 19.01 -5.73 20.92
CA ILE A 72 18.57 -7.10 20.61
C ILE A 72 17.32 -7.51 21.42
N PRO A 73 17.26 -7.32 22.75
CA PRO A 73 16.07 -7.71 23.53
C PRO A 73 14.80 -7.00 23.05
N ARG A 74 14.91 -5.73 22.64
CA ARG A 74 13.78 -4.95 22.13
C ARG A 74 13.30 -5.47 20.77
N VAL A 75 14.21 -5.81 19.86
CA VAL A 75 13.86 -6.41 18.56
C VAL A 75 13.16 -7.76 18.76
N LEU A 76 13.62 -8.59 19.69
CA LEU A 76 12.97 -9.87 20.01
C LEU A 76 11.57 -9.69 20.59
N ALA A 77 11.37 -8.72 21.47
CA ALA A 77 10.04 -8.39 21.99
C ALA A 77 9.07 -7.99 20.87
N LEU A 78 9.51 -7.13 19.94
CA LEU A 78 8.72 -6.74 18.77
C LEU A 78 8.43 -7.93 17.84
N ALA A 79 9.41 -8.81 17.62
CA ALA A 79 9.23 -10.02 16.82
C ALA A 79 8.20 -10.96 17.46
N ARG A 80 8.23 -11.14 18.78
CA ARG A 80 7.24 -11.94 19.52
C ARG A 80 5.84 -11.37 19.39
N VAL A 81 5.68 -10.04 19.51
CA VAL A 81 4.39 -9.38 19.27
C VAL A 81 3.88 -9.64 17.85
N ALA A 82 4.74 -9.51 16.85
CA ALA A 82 4.37 -9.77 15.46
C ALA A 82 3.94 -11.23 15.21
N VAL A 83 4.66 -12.19 15.79
CA VAL A 83 4.31 -13.62 15.71
C VAL A 83 2.99 -13.91 16.41
N ASN A 84 2.79 -13.41 17.63
CA ASN A 84 1.56 -13.61 18.40
C ASN A 84 0.34 -12.94 17.75
N ALA A 85 0.55 -11.83 17.03
CA ALA A 85 -0.49 -11.18 16.25
C ALA A 85 -0.88 -11.95 14.97
N GLY A 86 -0.13 -13.00 14.62
CA GLY A 86 -0.39 -13.84 13.45
C GLY A 86 0.28 -13.35 12.16
N ALA A 87 1.34 -12.56 12.21
CA ALA A 87 2.03 -12.12 10.98
C ALA A 87 2.52 -13.32 10.14
N ASP A 88 2.48 -13.19 8.81
CA ASP A 88 2.88 -14.25 7.87
C ASP A 88 4.39 -14.38 7.69
N ALA A 89 5.13 -13.27 7.87
CA ALA A 89 6.58 -13.25 7.78
C ALA A 89 7.19 -12.05 8.51
N LEU A 90 8.46 -12.19 8.90
CA LEU A 90 9.29 -11.06 9.34
C LEU A 90 10.25 -10.65 8.24
N ILE A 91 10.27 -9.36 7.89
CA ILE A 91 11.27 -8.78 6.99
C ILE A 91 12.41 -8.22 7.84
N VAL A 92 13.59 -8.85 7.75
CA VAL A 92 14.76 -8.59 8.62
C VAL A 92 15.98 -8.29 7.74
N SER A 93 16.90 -7.45 8.20
CA SER A 93 18.14 -7.10 7.45
C SER A 93 19.41 -7.55 8.14
N ASP A 94 19.46 -7.47 9.46
CA ASP A 94 20.63 -7.85 10.27
C ASP A 94 20.82 -9.38 10.29
N LEU A 95 21.99 -9.86 9.87
CA LEU A 95 22.26 -11.30 9.75
C LEU A 95 22.33 -12.01 11.11
N GLY A 96 22.78 -11.31 12.16
CA GLY A 96 22.76 -11.84 13.52
C GLY A 96 21.33 -12.05 14.00
N MET A 97 20.45 -11.09 13.71
CA MET A 97 19.01 -11.24 14.00
C MET A 97 18.35 -12.33 13.17
N VAL A 98 18.71 -12.49 11.89
CA VAL A 98 18.21 -13.61 11.07
C VAL A 98 18.59 -14.94 11.71
N LYS A 99 19.85 -15.11 12.13
CA LYS A 99 20.30 -16.33 12.79
C LYS A 99 19.54 -16.56 14.10
N LEU A 100 19.43 -15.55 14.96
CA LEU A 100 18.77 -15.67 16.26
C LEU A 100 17.26 -16.00 16.12
N LEU A 101 16.54 -15.29 15.25
CA LEU A 101 15.13 -15.58 14.97
C LEU A 101 14.93 -16.94 14.28
N SER A 102 15.93 -17.43 13.55
CA SER A 102 15.89 -18.77 12.97
C SER A 102 15.80 -19.84 14.05
N ASP A 103 16.44 -19.60 15.20
CA ASP A 103 16.53 -20.54 16.32
C ASP A 103 15.33 -20.41 17.28
N LEU A 104 14.73 -19.22 17.40
CA LEU A 104 13.66 -18.94 18.38
C LEU A 104 12.22 -19.10 17.83
N THR A 105 12.02 -19.11 16.52
CA THR A 105 10.67 -19.14 15.94
C THR A 105 10.69 -19.86 14.59
N ASN A 106 9.55 -20.37 14.14
CA ASN A 106 9.40 -20.97 12.82
C ASN A 106 8.74 -20.04 11.78
N ILE A 107 8.38 -18.79 12.14
CA ILE A 107 7.84 -17.82 11.18
C ILE A 107 8.80 -17.63 9.98
N PRO A 108 8.31 -17.56 8.73
CA PRO A 108 9.13 -17.25 7.56
C PRO A 108 9.92 -15.94 7.73
N LEU A 109 11.22 -16.00 7.42
CA LEU A 109 12.09 -14.82 7.41
C LEU A 109 12.36 -14.39 5.97
N HIS A 110 12.07 -13.13 5.69
CA HIS A 110 12.34 -12.46 4.42
C HIS A 110 13.55 -11.54 4.58
N LEU A 111 14.63 -11.82 3.86
CA LEU A 111 15.83 -10.98 3.91
C LEU A 111 15.57 -9.67 3.16
N SER A 112 15.65 -8.55 3.88
CA SER A 112 15.39 -7.21 3.36
C SER A 112 16.40 -6.80 2.30
N THR A 113 15.96 -5.98 1.35
CA THR A 113 16.83 -5.26 0.38
C THR A 113 17.98 -4.49 1.03
N GLN A 114 17.86 -4.15 2.32
CA GLN A 114 18.95 -3.54 3.10
C GLN A 114 20.17 -4.45 3.33
N ALA A 115 20.05 -5.76 3.11
CA ALA A 115 21.18 -6.68 3.14
C ALA A 115 22.02 -6.64 1.85
N GLY A 116 21.56 -5.95 0.80
CA GLY A 116 22.37 -5.68 -0.40
C GLY A 116 22.56 -6.87 -1.35
N VAL A 117 21.73 -7.91 -1.28
CA VAL A 117 21.84 -9.08 -2.17
C VAL A 117 21.53 -8.69 -3.62
N GLN A 118 22.48 -8.95 -4.52
CA GLN A 118 22.45 -8.56 -5.93
C GLN A 118 22.71 -9.72 -6.89
N ASN A 119 23.42 -10.75 -6.44
CA ASN A 119 23.86 -11.85 -7.31
C ASN A 119 23.81 -13.20 -6.57
N ALA A 120 24.08 -14.28 -7.31
CA ALA A 120 23.99 -15.65 -6.81
C ALA A 120 25.06 -15.99 -5.75
N MET A 121 26.23 -15.35 -5.79
CA MET A 121 27.29 -15.57 -4.79
C MET A 121 26.93 -14.94 -3.44
N ASP A 122 26.23 -13.81 -3.44
CA ASP A 122 25.71 -13.21 -2.20
C ASP A 122 24.78 -14.19 -1.48
N VAL A 123 23.92 -14.91 -2.23
CA VAL A 123 23.05 -15.97 -1.66
C VAL A 123 23.86 -17.14 -1.14
N ASP A 124 24.94 -17.53 -1.83
CA ASP A 124 25.83 -18.60 -1.35
C ASP A 124 26.50 -18.24 -0.01
N ALA A 125 26.83 -16.97 0.22
CA ALA A 125 27.37 -16.49 1.48
C ALA A 125 26.36 -16.55 2.65
N LEU A 126 25.06 -16.63 2.33
CA LEU A 126 23.96 -16.70 3.30
C LEU A 126 23.52 -18.14 3.62
N ARG A 127 24.21 -19.15 3.07
CA ARG A 127 23.91 -20.56 3.32
C ARG A 127 23.94 -20.88 4.81
N GLY A 128 22.97 -21.66 5.26
CA GLY A 128 22.80 -22.03 6.68
C GLY A 128 21.90 -21.10 7.48
N LEU A 129 21.51 -19.94 6.93
CA LEU A 129 20.46 -19.10 7.50
C LEU A 129 19.08 -19.53 7.01
N ARG A 130 18.07 -19.52 7.89
CA ARG A 130 16.68 -19.89 7.55
C ARG A 130 15.98 -18.72 6.84
N ILE A 131 16.32 -18.51 5.58
CA ILE A 131 15.72 -17.45 4.74
C ILE A 131 14.73 -18.09 3.77
N LYS A 132 13.46 -17.69 3.88
CA LYS A 132 12.41 -18.14 2.96
C LYS A 132 12.45 -17.34 1.65
N ARG A 133 12.62 -16.02 1.78
CA ARG A 133 12.56 -15.08 0.65
C ARG A 133 13.72 -14.09 0.71
N VAL A 134 14.32 -13.79 -0.44
CA VAL A 134 15.30 -12.70 -0.57
C VAL A 134 14.67 -11.56 -1.37
N ILE A 135 14.60 -10.38 -0.74
CA ILE A 135 14.18 -9.15 -1.40
C ILE A 135 15.41 -8.50 -2.00
N LEU A 136 15.54 -8.56 -3.33
CA LEU A 136 16.74 -8.12 -4.01
C LEU A 136 16.99 -6.62 -3.86
N ALA A 137 18.27 -6.25 -3.91
CA ALA A 137 18.69 -4.87 -4.03
C ALA A 137 18.11 -4.27 -5.33
N ARG A 138 17.77 -2.97 -5.32
CA ARG A 138 17.16 -2.28 -6.48
C ARG A 138 18.09 -2.16 -7.70
N GLU A 139 19.35 -2.47 -7.49
CA GLU A 139 20.44 -2.50 -8.46
C GLU A 139 20.82 -3.91 -8.93
N ALA A 140 20.16 -4.95 -8.40
CA ALA A 140 20.28 -6.31 -8.94
C ALA A 140 19.78 -6.36 -10.39
N LEU A 141 20.54 -6.99 -11.28
CA LEU A 141 20.15 -7.08 -12.69
C LEU A 141 19.06 -8.14 -12.87
N LEU A 142 18.02 -7.77 -13.63
CA LEU A 142 16.87 -8.65 -13.84
C LEU A 142 17.26 -9.97 -14.54
N GLN A 143 18.24 -9.92 -15.43
CA GLN A 143 18.82 -11.09 -16.10
C GLN A 143 19.49 -12.11 -15.15
N ASP A 144 19.92 -11.68 -13.96
CA ASP A 144 20.64 -12.54 -13.02
C ASP A 144 19.68 -13.22 -12.03
N VAL A 145 18.40 -12.81 -12.01
CA VAL A 145 17.37 -13.31 -11.09
C VAL A 145 17.16 -14.81 -11.24
N ALA A 146 17.26 -15.36 -12.45
CA ALA A 146 17.14 -16.80 -12.67
C ALA A 146 18.25 -17.60 -11.97
N GLU A 147 19.49 -17.09 -11.96
CA GLU A 147 20.60 -17.76 -11.26
C GLU A 147 20.48 -17.62 -9.74
N ILE A 148 19.99 -16.48 -9.25
CA ILE A 148 19.69 -16.27 -7.83
C ILE A 148 18.59 -17.24 -7.37
N LYS A 149 17.49 -17.33 -8.12
CA LYS A 149 16.33 -18.17 -7.79
C LYS A 149 16.70 -19.64 -7.60
N LYS A 150 17.68 -20.17 -8.33
CA LYS A 150 18.17 -21.55 -8.15
C LYS A 150 18.70 -21.84 -6.74
N LYS A 151 19.03 -20.81 -5.97
CA LYS A 151 19.69 -20.91 -4.66
C LYS A 151 18.81 -20.49 -3.48
N VAL A 152 17.61 -19.98 -3.73
CA VAL A 152 16.69 -19.51 -2.68
C VAL A 152 15.25 -19.95 -2.99
N ALA A 153 14.48 -20.22 -1.94
CA ALA A 153 13.09 -20.65 -2.10
C ALA A 153 12.22 -19.60 -2.77
N GLU A 154 12.35 -18.31 -2.41
CA GLU A 154 11.60 -17.22 -3.02
C GLU A 154 12.47 -15.99 -3.30
N VAL A 155 12.18 -15.31 -4.41
CA VAL A 155 12.79 -14.04 -4.81
C VAL A 155 11.72 -12.97 -4.95
N GLU A 156 11.99 -11.81 -4.36
CA GLU A 156 11.17 -10.62 -4.48
C GLU A 156 11.97 -9.46 -5.09
N ILE A 157 11.35 -8.73 -6.03
CA ILE A 157 11.95 -7.54 -6.66
C ILE A 157 11.06 -6.32 -6.45
N PHE A 158 11.65 -5.13 -6.50
CA PHE A 158 10.85 -3.90 -6.57
C PHE A 158 10.30 -3.72 -7.98
N ALA A 159 9.00 -3.44 -8.10
CA ALA A 159 8.37 -3.07 -9.36
C ALA A 159 8.07 -1.57 -9.44
N GLN A 160 7.81 -0.92 -8.30
CA GLN A 160 7.29 0.45 -8.26
C GLN A 160 7.83 1.26 -7.08
N GLY A 161 7.98 2.56 -7.28
CA GLY A 161 8.17 3.53 -6.19
C GLY A 161 9.59 4.08 -6.08
N ALA A 162 9.92 4.68 -4.93
CA ALA A 162 11.15 5.48 -4.83
C ALA A 162 12.44 4.64 -4.97
N VAL A 163 13.37 5.12 -5.80
CA VAL A 163 14.73 4.58 -5.93
C VAL A 163 15.71 5.38 -5.07
N CYS A 164 16.70 4.69 -4.49
CA CYS A 164 17.83 5.30 -3.78
C CYS A 164 18.96 5.63 -4.77
N VAL A 165 19.65 6.75 -4.54
CA VAL A 165 20.88 7.09 -5.28
C VAL A 165 22.08 6.24 -4.81
N SER A 166 22.07 5.83 -3.53
CA SER A 166 23.05 4.91 -2.97
C SER A 166 22.59 3.47 -3.12
N PHE A 167 23.55 2.55 -3.09
CA PHE A 167 23.33 1.11 -2.98
C PHE A 167 22.38 0.77 -1.83
N SER A 168 21.55 -0.26 -2.02
CA SER A 168 20.49 -0.63 -1.10
C SER A 168 21.08 -1.03 0.26
N GLY A 169 20.67 -0.34 1.33
CA GLY A 169 21.26 -0.52 2.68
C GLY A 169 22.60 0.19 2.93
N GLY A 170 23.23 0.79 1.92
CA GLY A 170 24.55 1.42 2.01
C GLY A 170 24.56 2.94 2.24
N CYS A 171 23.40 3.58 2.48
CA CYS A 171 23.32 5.05 2.55
C CYS A 171 23.76 5.58 3.92
N LEU A 172 24.88 6.32 3.96
CA LEU A 172 25.39 7.01 5.16
C LEU A 172 25.19 8.54 5.13
N LEU A 173 24.59 9.07 4.06
CA LEU A 173 24.44 10.52 3.85
C LEU A 173 23.68 11.20 5.00
N GLY A 174 22.51 10.66 5.35
CA GLY A 174 21.68 11.21 6.42
C GLY A 174 22.35 11.17 7.79
N SER A 175 23.06 10.08 8.12
CA SER A 175 23.80 9.97 9.38
C SER A 175 24.99 10.94 9.46
N LYS A 176 25.72 11.11 8.36
CA LYS A 176 26.94 11.95 8.37
C LYS A 176 26.63 13.45 8.37
N VAL A 177 25.54 13.86 7.72
CA VAL A 177 25.22 15.28 7.56
C VAL A 177 24.18 15.77 8.57
N TYR A 178 23.28 14.91 9.03
CA TYR A 178 22.09 15.31 9.81
C TYR A 178 21.83 14.45 11.05
N ASP A 179 22.75 13.55 11.41
CA ASP A 179 22.56 12.57 12.49
C ASP A 179 21.26 11.73 12.34
N ALA A 180 20.83 11.54 11.09
CA ALA A 180 19.55 10.92 10.74
C ALA A 180 19.78 9.73 9.81
N SER A 181 20.13 8.57 10.39
CA SER A 181 20.45 7.37 9.60
C SER A 181 19.22 6.76 8.93
N GLY A 182 19.25 6.68 7.60
CA GLY A 182 18.22 5.96 6.83
C GLY A 182 18.17 4.46 7.14
N ASN A 183 19.32 3.87 7.49
CA ASN A 183 19.43 2.46 7.89
C ASN A 183 18.86 2.19 9.29
N ARG A 184 18.56 3.25 10.05
CA ARG A 184 17.85 3.22 11.34
C ARG A 184 16.49 3.90 11.25
N GLY A 185 15.89 3.94 10.06
CA GLY A 185 14.52 4.42 9.86
C GLY A 185 14.30 5.93 9.86
N LEU A 186 15.37 6.72 9.97
CA LEU A 186 15.35 8.19 10.07
C LEU A 186 15.65 8.89 8.74
N CYS A 187 15.42 8.23 7.60
CA CYS A 187 15.73 8.82 6.29
C CYS A 187 15.04 10.19 6.11
N ASN A 188 15.87 11.25 6.05
CA ASN A 188 15.43 12.63 5.89
C ASN A 188 15.36 13.08 4.42
N GLN A 189 15.64 12.17 3.49
CA GLN A 189 15.65 12.43 2.05
C GLN A 189 16.65 13.52 1.63
N ALA A 190 17.83 13.61 2.27
CA ALA A 190 18.89 14.56 1.90
C ALA A 190 19.23 14.57 0.40
N CYS A 191 19.21 13.42 -0.27
CA CYS A 191 19.42 13.31 -1.72
C CYS A 191 18.39 14.08 -2.58
N ARG A 192 17.30 14.58 -1.99
CA ARG A 192 16.23 15.35 -2.66
C ARG A 192 16.45 16.87 -2.54
N LEU A 193 17.49 17.30 -1.84
CA LEU A 193 17.88 18.71 -1.74
C LEU A 193 18.47 19.24 -3.06
N THR A 194 18.63 20.55 -3.12
CA THR A 194 19.30 21.22 -4.24
C THR A 194 20.81 21.21 -3.97
N TYR A 195 21.58 20.80 -4.97
CA TYR A 195 23.03 20.71 -4.94
C TYR A 195 23.61 21.56 -6.07
N THR A 196 24.81 22.10 -5.84
CA THR A 196 25.66 22.72 -6.85
C THR A 196 26.87 21.81 -7.07
N ALA A 197 27.13 21.43 -8.32
CA ALA A 197 28.34 20.72 -8.72
C ALA A 197 29.42 21.73 -9.09
N LEU A 198 30.63 21.54 -8.56
CA LEU A 198 31.79 22.38 -8.81
C LEU A 198 32.86 21.56 -9.57
N ASP A 199 33.64 22.22 -10.42
CA ASP A 199 34.86 21.65 -11.00
C ASP A 199 36.02 21.67 -9.97
N GLU A 200 37.19 21.18 -10.36
CA GLU A 200 38.39 21.13 -9.51
C GLU A 200 38.87 22.52 -9.06
N ASP A 201 38.57 23.55 -9.84
CA ASP A 201 38.91 24.95 -9.57
C ASP A 201 37.80 25.69 -8.77
N GLY A 202 36.73 24.99 -8.39
CA GLY A 202 35.60 25.54 -7.64
C GLY A 202 34.57 26.32 -8.46
N ARG A 203 34.59 26.24 -9.80
CA ARG A 203 33.59 26.88 -10.67
C ARG A 203 32.33 26.04 -10.77
N GLU A 204 31.17 26.70 -10.77
CA GLU A 204 29.87 26.01 -10.91
C GLU A 204 29.72 25.37 -12.29
N ILE A 205 29.61 24.04 -12.30
CA ILE A 205 29.27 23.26 -13.50
C ILE A 205 27.76 23.27 -13.71
N THR A 206 27.01 22.96 -12.66
CA THR A 206 25.54 22.90 -12.71
C THR A 206 24.93 22.96 -11.31
N LYS A 207 23.63 23.26 -11.26
CA LYS A 207 22.85 23.34 -10.03
C LYS A 207 21.47 22.74 -10.23
N GLY A 208 21.01 21.96 -9.26
CA GLY A 208 19.69 21.33 -9.32
C GLY A 208 19.54 20.17 -8.35
N LYS A 209 18.62 19.25 -8.66
CA LYS A 209 18.34 18.05 -7.87
C LYS A 209 19.28 16.91 -8.26
N LEU A 210 20.59 17.13 -8.12
CA LEU A 210 21.65 16.29 -8.70
C LEU A 210 21.69 14.84 -8.15
N LEU A 211 21.08 14.57 -7.00
CA LEU A 211 21.04 13.25 -6.37
C LEU A 211 19.61 12.65 -6.29
N SER A 212 18.63 13.31 -6.92
CA SER A 212 17.22 12.95 -6.80
C SER A 212 16.81 11.91 -7.85
N ALA A 213 16.70 10.65 -7.46
CA ALA A 213 16.29 9.59 -8.38
C ALA A 213 14.79 9.66 -8.75
N ARG A 214 14.45 9.41 -10.00
CA ARG A 214 13.09 9.10 -10.48
C ARG A 214 12.50 7.91 -9.71
N ASP A 215 11.20 7.75 -9.80
CA ASP A 215 10.53 6.58 -9.22
C ASP A 215 10.67 5.39 -10.20
N LEU A 216 10.93 4.20 -9.66
CA LEU A 216 10.91 2.95 -10.40
C LEU A 216 9.49 2.69 -10.90
N SER A 217 9.37 2.27 -12.16
CA SER A 217 8.18 1.65 -12.70
C SER A 217 8.58 0.60 -13.73
N LEU A 218 8.53 -0.67 -13.36
CA LEU A 218 8.77 -1.77 -14.31
C LEU A 218 7.62 -1.89 -15.31
N GLY A 219 6.38 -1.61 -14.89
CA GLY A 219 5.21 -1.74 -15.76
C GLY A 219 5.15 -3.13 -16.38
N GLU A 220 4.84 -3.21 -17.67
CA GLU A 220 4.78 -4.48 -18.43
C GLU A 220 6.04 -5.36 -18.34
N LYS A 221 7.20 -4.82 -17.93
CA LYS A 221 8.40 -5.64 -17.71
C LYS A 221 8.23 -6.69 -16.61
N VAL A 222 7.27 -6.54 -15.70
CA VAL A 222 6.95 -7.61 -14.74
C VAL A 222 6.41 -8.88 -15.40
N LEU A 223 5.94 -8.79 -16.65
CA LEU A 223 5.46 -9.92 -17.46
C LEU A 223 6.56 -10.53 -18.34
N SER A 224 7.80 -10.02 -18.25
CA SER A 224 8.91 -10.51 -19.07
C SER A 224 9.37 -11.92 -18.65
N PRO A 225 10.02 -12.69 -19.56
CA PRO A 225 10.53 -14.02 -19.22
C PRO A 225 11.45 -14.05 -18.01
N GLU A 226 12.25 -13.00 -17.80
CA GLU A 226 13.14 -12.86 -16.65
C GLU A 226 12.38 -12.75 -15.32
N CYS A 227 11.14 -12.23 -15.36
CA CYS A 227 10.26 -12.15 -14.20
C CYS A 227 9.44 -13.42 -13.96
N ASN A 228 9.45 -14.42 -14.86
CA ASN A 228 8.69 -15.66 -14.65
C ASN A 228 9.12 -16.44 -13.40
N VAL A 229 10.37 -16.24 -12.98
CA VAL A 229 10.96 -16.88 -11.79
C VAL A 229 10.77 -16.07 -10.50
N VAL A 230 10.21 -14.86 -10.59
CA VAL A 230 9.95 -13.97 -9.46
C VAL A 230 8.66 -14.37 -8.75
N ASP A 231 8.75 -14.59 -7.44
CA ASP A 231 7.60 -15.00 -6.64
C ASP A 231 6.74 -13.81 -6.22
N SER A 232 7.37 -12.66 -5.95
CA SER A 232 6.68 -11.45 -5.46
C SER A 232 7.25 -10.17 -6.07
N ILE A 233 6.37 -9.23 -6.41
CA ILE A 233 6.73 -7.85 -6.73
C ILE A 233 6.38 -6.92 -5.59
N LYS A 234 7.33 -6.06 -5.21
CA LYS A 234 7.19 -5.10 -4.13
C LYS A 234 6.93 -3.70 -4.65
N ILE A 235 5.93 -3.05 -4.05
CA ILE A 235 5.65 -1.62 -4.23
C ILE A 235 6.29 -0.84 -3.07
N GLU A 236 7.21 0.09 -3.35
CA GLU A 236 7.76 1.01 -2.35
C GLU A 236 6.79 2.19 -2.12
N GLY A 237 6.35 2.37 -0.89
CA GLY A 237 5.45 3.50 -0.62
C GLY A 237 4.88 3.62 0.78
N ARG A 238 5.53 3.12 1.84
CA ARG A 238 4.95 3.21 3.21
C ARG A 238 4.66 4.65 3.66
N LEU A 239 5.40 5.64 3.16
CA LEU A 239 5.14 7.06 3.45
C LEU A 239 4.25 7.74 2.39
N LYS A 240 3.60 6.97 1.52
CA LYS A 240 2.70 7.48 0.47
C LYS A 240 1.27 7.50 0.96
N ARG A 241 0.47 8.38 0.33
CA ARG A 241 -0.96 8.51 0.62
C ARG A 241 -1.72 7.25 0.17
N PRO A 242 -2.87 6.94 0.79
CA PRO A 242 -3.70 5.79 0.42
C PRO A 242 -4.01 5.72 -1.08
N LEU A 243 -4.29 6.86 -1.73
CA LEU A 243 -4.55 6.93 -3.17
C LEU A 243 -3.41 6.35 -4.02
N TYR A 244 -2.15 6.62 -3.67
CA TYR A 244 -0.99 6.04 -4.37
C TYR A 244 -0.91 4.53 -4.15
N VAL A 245 -1.15 4.08 -2.92
CA VAL A 245 -1.11 2.65 -2.59
C VAL A 245 -2.18 1.90 -3.38
N TYR A 246 -3.41 2.43 -3.44
CA TYR A 246 -4.48 1.88 -4.27
C TYR A 246 -4.10 1.85 -5.75
N ALA A 247 -3.74 3.00 -6.33
CA ALA A 247 -3.46 3.12 -7.76
C ALA A 247 -2.29 2.23 -8.21
N ALA A 248 -1.20 2.20 -7.44
CA ALA A 248 -0.06 1.34 -7.72
C ALA A 248 -0.44 -0.15 -7.63
N THR A 249 -1.14 -0.55 -6.57
CA THR A 249 -1.51 -1.96 -6.38
C THR A 249 -2.47 -2.42 -7.48
N LYS A 250 -3.50 -1.61 -7.78
CA LYS A 250 -4.48 -1.89 -8.83
C LYS A 250 -3.83 -1.99 -10.21
N TYR A 251 -2.92 -1.07 -10.55
CA TYR A 251 -2.20 -1.11 -11.81
C TYR A 251 -1.46 -2.44 -12.01
N TYR A 252 -0.72 -2.91 -11.01
CA TYR A 252 -0.02 -4.20 -11.12
C TYR A 252 -0.97 -5.40 -11.05
N ARG A 253 -2.06 -5.34 -10.27
CA ARG A 253 -3.08 -6.39 -10.23
C ARG A 253 -3.71 -6.58 -11.60
N ASP A 254 -4.22 -5.51 -12.18
CA ASP A 254 -4.90 -5.55 -13.47
C ASP A 254 -3.94 -5.92 -14.61
N LEU A 255 -2.67 -5.50 -14.51
CA LEU A 255 -1.62 -5.93 -15.43
C LEU A 255 -1.36 -7.44 -15.35
N LEU A 256 -1.22 -8.00 -14.14
CA LEU A 256 -1.02 -9.45 -13.94
C LEU A 256 -2.26 -10.28 -14.33
N ASP A 257 -3.45 -9.71 -14.16
CA ASP A 257 -4.72 -10.32 -14.57
C ASP A 257 -4.98 -10.22 -16.09
N GLY A 258 -4.10 -9.54 -16.85
CA GLY A 258 -4.23 -9.38 -18.30
C GLY A 258 -5.31 -8.39 -18.75
N LYS A 259 -5.68 -7.42 -17.90
CA LYS A 259 -6.65 -6.37 -18.21
C LYS A 259 -5.99 -5.16 -18.89
N ASP A 260 -6.79 -4.27 -19.48
CA ASP A 260 -6.30 -3.00 -20.01
C ASP A 260 -5.97 -2.03 -18.86
N VAL A 261 -4.71 -1.60 -18.78
CA VAL A 261 -4.17 -0.78 -17.69
C VAL A 261 -3.91 0.67 -18.10
N LYS A 262 -4.37 1.12 -19.27
CA LYS A 262 -4.18 2.51 -19.71
C LYS A 262 -4.68 3.53 -18.69
N GLN A 263 -5.89 3.33 -18.17
CA GLN A 263 -6.46 4.22 -17.17
C GLN A 263 -5.76 4.08 -15.82
N ASP A 264 -5.40 2.86 -15.42
CA ASP A 264 -4.67 2.62 -14.17
C ASP A 264 -3.29 3.28 -14.17
N LEU A 265 -2.60 3.31 -15.32
CA LEU A 265 -1.33 4.02 -15.47
C LEU A 265 -1.52 5.52 -15.31
N VAL A 266 -2.57 6.10 -15.91
CA VAL A 266 -2.93 7.51 -15.70
C VAL A 266 -3.16 7.75 -14.21
N ASP A 267 -4.01 6.96 -13.55
CA ASP A 267 -4.31 7.08 -12.12
C ASP A 267 -3.06 6.97 -11.24
N LEU A 268 -2.12 6.08 -11.58
CA LEU A 268 -0.84 5.95 -10.91
C LEU A 268 0.02 7.21 -11.09
N GLU A 269 0.12 7.74 -12.31
CA GLU A 269 0.81 8.99 -12.60
C GLU A 269 0.19 10.17 -11.83
N GLU A 270 -1.15 10.22 -11.73
CA GLU A 270 -1.89 11.24 -10.99
C GLU A 270 -1.63 11.17 -9.48
N SER A 271 -1.46 9.96 -8.95
CA SER A 271 -1.40 9.73 -7.51
C SER A 271 -0.09 10.21 -6.89
N PHE A 272 1.04 9.88 -7.51
CA PHE A 272 2.38 10.38 -7.20
C PHE A 272 3.40 9.82 -8.20
N ASN A 273 4.19 10.69 -8.81
CA ASN A 273 5.42 10.33 -9.50
C ASN A 273 6.42 11.50 -9.54
N ARG A 274 7.72 11.18 -9.56
CA ARG A 274 8.83 12.11 -9.86
C ARG A 274 9.41 11.89 -11.26
N GLY A 275 8.57 11.43 -12.17
CA GLY A 275 8.97 10.79 -13.41
C GLY A 275 9.37 9.34 -13.16
N PHE A 276 9.13 8.49 -14.16
CA PHE A 276 9.46 7.07 -14.08
C PHE A 276 10.82 6.74 -14.70
N THR A 277 11.44 5.70 -14.16
CA THR A 277 12.64 5.06 -14.69
C THR A 277 12.49 3.54 -14.56
N LYS A 278 13.23 2.79 -15.38
CA LYS A 278 13.42 1.35 -15.16
C LYS A 278 14.48 1.05 -14.10
N GLY A 279 15.10 2.08 -13.53
CA GLY A 279 16.10 1.96 -12.48
C GLY A 279 17.40 1.38 -13.01
N TYR A 280 18.11 0.67 -12.13
CA TYR A 280 19.39 0.01 -12.45
C TYR A 280 19.22 -1.45 -12.88
N THR A 281 18.01 -2.01 -12.76
CA THR A 281 17.74 -3.45 -12.98
C THR A 281 17.88 -3.88 -14.44
N LEU A 282 17.82 -2.94 -15.39
CA LEU A 282 18.11 -3.14 -16.80
C LEU A 282 19.44 -2.45 -17.10
N ARG A 283 20.48 -3.20 -17.53
CA ARG A 283 21.88 -2.75 -17.74
C ARG A 283 22.08 -1.35 -18.36
N LYS A 284 21.11 -0.83 -19.12
CA LYS A 284 21.08 0.54 -19.64
C LYS A 284 20.19 1.42 -18.75
N SER A 285 20.77 2.00 -17.70
CA SER A 285 20.07 2.89 -16.77
C SER A 285 20.11 4.34 -17.25
N ASP A 286 19.47 4.65 -18.37
CA ASP A 286 19.43 6.04 -18.83
C ASP A 286 18.43 6.84 -17.97
N LYS A 287 18.91 7.95 -17.40
CA LYS A 287 18.11 8.98 -16.70
C LYS A 287 17.46 8.52 -15.38
N VAL A 288 18.19 7.82 -14.52
CA VAL A 288 17.74 7.53 -13.14
C VAL A 288 17.56 8.80 -12.33
N ILE A 289 18.38 9.84 -12.54
CA ILE A 289 18.27 11.12 -11.83
C ILE A 289 17.27 12.06 -12.54
N ASN A 290 16.47 12.75 -11.73
CA ASN A 290 15.65 13.89 -12.14
C ASN A 290 16.27 15.17 -11.56
N VAL A 291 17.04 15.88 -12.39
CA VAL A 291 17.73 17.12 -12.01
C VAL A 291 16.75 18.29 -11.80
N GLN A 292 15.57 18.25 -12.40
CA GLN A 292 14.61 19.35 -12.40
C GLN A 292 13.71 19.35 -11.15
N THR A 293 13.30 18.17 -10.67
CA THR A 293 12.40 18.07 -9.52
C THR A 293 12.68 16.86 -8.64
N ALA A 294 12.32 16.98 -7.37
CA ALA A 294 12.44 15.94 -6.35
C ALA A 294 11.10 15.59 -5.68
N SER A 295 10.03 16.28 -6.05
CA SER A 295 8.67 16.11 -5.54
C SER A 295 7.73 15.72 -6.68
N HIS A 296 6.46 15.46 -6.37
CA HIS A 296 5.49 15.04 -7.37
C HIS A 296 5.42 16.06 -8.52
N ILE A 297 5.54 15.62 -9.76
CA ILE A 297 5.48 16.49 -10.95
C ILE A 297 4.05 17.04 -11.16
N GLY A 298 3.05 16.22 -10.86
CA GLY A 298 1.66 16.49 -11.17
C GLY A 298 1.34 16.34 -12.66
N ILE A 299 0.07 16.53 -13.00
CA ILE A 299 -0.45 16.39 -14.37
C ILE A 299 -0.74 17.76 -14.94
N PRO A 300 -0.29 18.08 -16.16
CA PRO A 300 -0.69 19.29 -16.86
C PRO A 300 -2.21 19.44 -16.95
N VAL A 301 -2.76 20.47 -16.30
CA VAL A 301 -4.21 20.76 -16.34
C VAL A 301 -4.54 22.10 -16.96
N GLY A 302 -3.57 23.01 -17.05
CA GLY A 302 -3.80 24.33 -17.63
C GLY A 302 -2.58 25.21 -17.74
N LYS A 303 -2.80 26.47 -18.13
CA LYS A 303 -1.79 27.53 -18.19
C LYS A 303 -2.31 28.82 -17.56
N ILE A 304 -1.40 29.58 -16.94
CA ILE A 304 -1.71 30.90 -16.40
C ILE A 304 -1.82 31.89 -17.56
N LEU A 305 -2.98 32.54 -17.72
CA LEU A 305 -3.21 33.57 -18.74
C LEU A 305 -3.08 34.98 -18.19
N SER A 306 -3.42 35.18 -16.93
CA SER A 306 -3.24 36.46 -16.24
C SER A 306 -3.10 36.24 -14.73
N ILE A 307 -2.64 37.27 -14.02
CA ILE A 307 -2.46 37.24 -12.56
C ILE A 307 -3.21 38.44 -11.99
N LYS A 308 -3.98 38.21 -10.92
CA LYS A 308 -4.69 39.25 -10.18
C LYS A 308 -4.15 39.32 -8.76
N GLU A 309 -3.98 40.53 -8.25
CA GLU A 309 -3.64 40.77 -6.85
C GLU A 309 -4.89 41.22 -6.10
N ARG A 310 -5.16 40.59 -4.96
CA ARG A 310 -6.27 40.97 -4.07
C ARG A 310 -5.77 41.04 -2.64
N GLY A 311 -5.48 42.25 -2.17
CA GLY A 311 -4.80 42.46 -0.90
C GLY A 311 -3.41 41.82 -0.91
N ARG A 312 -3.08 41.04 0.12
CA ARG A 312 -1.79 40.33 0.23
C ARG A 312 -1.66 39.05 -0.59
N TYR A 313 -2.70 38.66 -1.34
CA TYR A 313 -2.75 37.38 -2.04
C TYR A 313 -2.72 37.54 -3.56
N LYS A 314 -1.97 36.67 -4.24
CA LYS A 314 -1.94 36.54 -5.69
C LYS A 314 -2.83 35.40 -6.16
N TYR A 315 -3.54 35.64 -7.25
CA TYR A 315 -4.40 34.67 -7.90
C TYR A 315 -3.98 34.51 -9.35
N ALA A 316 -3.79 33.26 -9.79
CA ALA A 316 -3.61 32.94 -11.19
C ALA A 316 -4.98 32.74 -11.84
N CYS A 317 -5.19 33.37 -13.00
CA CYS A 317 -6.30 33.07 -13.90
C CYS A 317 -5.86 31.98 -14.87
N VAL A 318 -6.36 30.76 -14.66
CA VAL A 318 -5.94 29.54 -15.33
C VAL A 318 -6.96 29.14 -16.39
N SER A 319 -6.49 28.94 -17.61
CA SER A 319 -7.26 28.25 -18.65
C SER A 319 -7.06 26.74 -18.48
N SER A 320 -8.14 26.02 -18.20
CA SER A 320 -8.12 24.61 -17.82
C SER A 320 -9.47 23.97 -18.13
N ASN A 321 -9.46 22.73 -18.61
CA ASN A 321 -10.65 21.88 -18.67
C ASN A 321 -10.84 21.04 -17.40
N TYR A 322 -9.85 21.02 -16.51
CA TYR A 322 -9.97 20.37 -15.21
C TYR A 322 -10.82 21.24 -14.28
N PRO A 323 -11.89 20.69 -13.68
CA PRO A 323 -12.75 21.42 -12.77
C PRO A 323 -12.11 21.47 -11.39
N PHE A 324 -11.33 22.53 -11.16
CA PHE A 324 -10.68 22.82 -9.88
C PHE A 324 -11.70 22.91 -8.75
N GLU A 325 -11.34 22.38 -7.59
CA GLU A 325 -12.12 22.48 -6.37
C GLU A 325 -11.26 22.82 -5.15
N LYS A 326 -11.93 23.23 -4.07
CA LYS A 326 -11.26 23.51 -2.81
C LYS A 326 -10.63 22.22 -2.26
N GLY A 327 -9.34 22.27 -1.95
CA GLY A 327 -8.54 21.15 -1.47
C GLY A 327 -7.61 20.54 -2.52
N ASP A 328 -7.77 20.92 -3.79
CA ASP A 328 -6.80 20.55 -4.82
C ASP A 328 -5.43 21.16 -4.50
N GLY A 329 -4.37 20.45 -4.89
CA GLY A 329 -3.00 20.95 -4.83
C GLY A 329 -2.44 21.06 -6.23
N ALA A 330 -1.84 22.19 -6.59
CA ALA A 330 -1.22 22.38 -7.88
C ALA A 330 0.21 22.93 -7.76
N LYS A 331 1.05 22.50 -8.71
CA LYS A 331 2.41 22.96 -8.91
C LYS A 331 2.47 23.83 -10.15
N ILE A 332 3.27 24.89 -10.09
CA ILE A 332 3.47 25.81 -11.21
C ILE A 332 4.87 25.61 -11.77
N LEU A 333 4.94 25.23 -13.04
CA LEU A 333 6.19 24.91 -13.73
C LEU A 333 6.50 25.94 -14.82
N ARG A 334 7.76 26.40 -14.86
CA ARG A 334 8.32 27.19 -15.96
C ARG A 334 9.47 26.40 -16.59
N LYS A 335 9.31 25.99 -17.86
CA LYS A 335 10.29 25.16 -18.58
C LYS A 335 10.72 23.90 -17.78
N GLY A 336 9.77 23.27 -17.09
CA GLY A 336 10.00 22.06 -16.27
C GLY A 336 10.55 22.29 -14.86
N VAL A 337 10.86 23.54 -14.48
CA VAL A 337 11.33 23.90 -13.14
C VAL A 337 10.17 24.45 -12.32
N GLU A 338 10.07 24.02 -11.06
CA GLU A 338 9.09 24.54 -10.11
C GLU A 338 9.39 26.00 -9.75
N VAL A 339 8.41 26.87 -10.01
CA VAL A 339 8.49 28.32 -9.72
C VAL A 339 7.44 28.77 -8.71
N GLY A 340 6.53 27.88 -8.34
CA GLY A 340 5.50 28.15 -7.35
C GLY A 340 4.53 26.99 -7.18
N GLY A 341 3.55 27.20 -6.31
CA GLY A 341 2.50 26.23 -6.03
C GLY A 341 1.19 26.91 -5.64
N SER A 342 0.16 26.09 -5.51
CA SER A 342 -1.19 26.46 -5.11
C SER A 342 -1.77 25.36 -4.24
N ASP A 343 -2.01 25.68 -2.97
CA ASP A 343 -3.02 24.97 -2.19
C ASP A 343 -4.35 25.66 -2.50
N VAL A 344 -5.22 24.99 -3.26
CA VAL A 344 -6.45 25.57 -3.77
C VAL A 344 -7.45 25.72 -2.63
N THR A 345 -7.34 26.82 -1.90
CA THR A 345 -8.21 27.13 -0.75
C THR A 345 -9.52 27.79 -1.16
N SER A 346 -9.56 28.35 -2.36
CA SER A 346 -10.75 28.93 -2.99
C SER A 346 -10.65 28.81 -4.51
N VAL A 347 -11.80 28.64 -5.17
CA VAL A 347 -11.92 28.58 -6.63
C VAL A 347 -13.04 29.52 -7.05
N ARG A 348 -12.79 30.33 -8.08
CA ARG A 348 -13.83 31.10 -8.78
C ARG A 348 -13.67 30.92 -10.28
N LEU A 349 -14.77 30.92 -11.02
CA LEU A 349 -14.74 30.94 -12.47
C LEU A 349 -15.14 32.34 -12.94
N GLU A 350 -14.21 33.08 -13.53
CA GLU A 350 -14.45 34.42 -14.08
C GLU A 350 -14.10 34.39 -15.57
N ASN A 351 -15.06 34.69 -16.45
CA ASN A 351 -14.87 34.69 -17.91
C ASN A 351 -14.27 33.39 -18.47
N GLY A 352 -14.66 32.23 -17.93
CA GLY A 352 -14.15 30.92 -18.34
C GLY A 352 -12.75 30.58 -17.82
N LEU A 353 -12.15 31.41 -16.96
CA LEU A 353 -10.85 31.17 -16.32
C LEU A 353 -11.01 30.88 -14.83
N TYR A 354 -10.32 29.85 -14.35
CA TYR A 354 -10.27 29.53 -12.94
C TYR A 354 -9.33 30.49 -12.21
N LEU A 355 -9.82 31.17 -11.18
CA LEU A 355 -8.99 31.93 -10.25
C LEU A 355 -8.63 31.04 -9.07
N ILE A 356 -7.35 30.71 -8.96
CA ILE A 356 -6.78 29.94 -7.84
C ILE A 356 -5.65 30.73 -7.15
N PRO A 357 -5.51 30.63 -5.82
CA PRO A 357 -4.43 31.30 -5.09
C PRO A 357 -3.07 30.71 -5.48
N VAL A 358 -2.02 31.52 -5.59
CA VAL A 358 -0.69 31.05 -5.99
C VAL A 358 0.40 31.75 -5.17
N SER A 359 1.54 31.08 -5.02
CA SER A 359 2.73 31.67 -4.41
C SER A 359 3.33 32.78 -5.28
N ASP A 360 4.20 33.58 -4.67
CA ASP A 360 5.04 34.52 -5.41
C ASP A 360 5.98 33.81 -6.40
N GLY A 361 6.36 34.49 -7.48
CA GLY A 361 7.31 33.98 -8.49
C GLY A 361 6.68 33.43 -9.79
N VAL A 362 5.37 33.20 -9.80
CA VAL A 362 4.62 32.76 -10.98
C VAL A 362 4.47 33.87 -12.02
N LYS A 363 4.40 33.50 -13.30
CA LYS A 363 4.26 34.40 -14.45
C LYS A 363 3.21 33.90 -15.44
N ILE A 364 2.72 34.80 -16.28
CA ILE A 364 1.88 34.47 -17.43
C ILE A 364 2.62 33.47 -18.32
N GLY A 365 1.90 32.45 -18.79
CA GLY A 365 2.42 31.36 -19.61
C GLY A 365 2.98 30.17 -18.81
N ASP A 366 3.16 30.30 -17.50
CA ASP A 366 3.57 29.16 -16.67
C ASP A 366 2.50 28.05 -16.68
N GLN A 367 2.96 26.81 -16.63
CA GLN A 367 2.13 25.62 -16.68
C GLN A 367 1.61 25.26 -15.30
N VAL A 368 0.32 24.93 -15.20
CA VAL A 368 -0.32 24.46 -13.97
C VAL A 368 -0.44 22.94 -14.02
N CYS A 369 0.19 22.27 -13.05
CA CYS A 369 0.18 20.83 -12.91
C CYS A 369 -0.56 20.42 -11.63
N LEU A 370 -1.60 19.61 -11.74
CA LEU A 370 -2.34 19.09 -10.60
C LEU A 370 -1.52 18.02 -9.87
N THR A 371 -1.24 18.23 -8.59
CA THR A 371 -0.47 17.33 -7.73
C THR A 371 -1.32 16.65 -6.65
N THR A 372 -2.55 17.10 -6.46
CA THR A 372 -3.53 16.47 -5.58
C THR A 372 -4.91 16.78 -6.12
N CYS A 373 -5.67 15.74 -6.43
CA CYS A 373 -7.09 15.82 -6.75
C CYS A 373 -7.90 15.51 -5.49
N GLN A 374 -8.60 16.50 -4.94
CA GLN A 374 -9.33 16.33 -3.68
C GLN A 374 -10.49 15.33 -3.81
N ARG A 375 -11.17 15.26 -4.95
CA ARG A 375 -12.19 14.22 -5.24
C ARG A 375 -11.63 12.82 -5.07
N LYS A 376 -10.53 12.51 -5.76
CA LYS A 376 -9.88 11.18 -5.70
C LYS A 376 -9.37 10.86 -4.30
N VAL A 377 -8.89 11.87 -3.56
CA VAL A 377 -8.52 11.70 -2.15
C VAL A 377 -9.74 11.31 -1.31
N ALA A 378 -10.84 12.06 -1.41
CA ALA A 378 -12.06 11.78 -0.67
C ALA A 378 -12.67 10.41 -1.05
N GLU A 379 -12.58 10.02 -2.34
CA GLU A 379 -12.94 8.68 -2.80
C GLU A 379 -12.06 7.60 -2.16
N SER A 380 -10.75 7.83 -2.09
CA SER A 380 -9.81 6.89 -1.48
C SER A 380 -10.04 6.71 0.03
N GLU A 381 -10.48 7.75 0.73
CA GLU A 381 -10.82 7.69 2.17
C GLU A 381 -12.14 6.95 2.43
N ARG A 382 -13.00 6.83 1.42
CA ARG A 382 -14.25 6.06 1.45
C ARG A 382 -14.08 4.62 0.98
N ILE A 383 -12.85 4.17 0.73
CA ILE A 383 -12.58 2.77 0.38
C ILE A 383 -13.03 1.86 1.52
N VAL A 384 -14.11 1.12 1.27
CA VAL A 384 -14.60 0.06 2.13
C VAL A 384 -14.46 -1.26 1.39
N ASN A 385 -13.80 -2.22 2.02
CA ASN A 385 -13.71 -3.58 1.53
C ASN A 385 -14.89 -4.38 2.08
N LYS A 386 -15.58 -5.12 1.20
CA LYS A 386 -16.69 -6.00 1.53
C LYS A 386 -16.45 -7.35 0.89
N LEU A 387 -16.77 -8.42 1.62
CA LEU A 387 -16.74 -9.78 1.14
C LEU A 387 -18.12 -10.18 0.62
N PRO A 388 -18.23 -10.67 -0.63
CA PRO A 388 -19.49 -11.17 -1.15
C PRO A 388 -19.84 -12.49 -0.47
N ILE A 389 -21.02 -12.56 0.17
CA ILE A 389 -21.52 -13.76 0.82
C ILE A 389 -22.84 -14.22 0.21
N ARG A 390 -23.07 -15.53 0.27
CA ARG A 390 -24.37 -16.14 0.01
C ARG A 390 -25.05 -16.46 1.33
N LEU A 391 -26.31 -16.05 1.46
CA LEU A 391 -27.16 -16.40 2.60
C LEU A 391 -28.14 -17.50 2.20
N VAL A 392 -28.29 -18.51 3.05
CA VAL A 392 -29.25 -19.60 2.86
C VAL A 392 -30.11 -19.73 4.12
N LEU A 393 -31.42 -19.66 3.96
CA LEU A 393 -32.39 -19.88 5.03
C LEU A 393 -33.06 -21.24 4.87
N THR A 394 -33.11 -22.03 5.93
CA THR A 394 -33.85 -23.30 5.97
C THR A 394 -34.72 -23.36 7.22
N GLY A 395 -35.92 -23.92 7.09
CA GLY A 395 -36.84 -23.99 8.21
C GLY A 395 -38.26 -24.43 7.84
N GLU A 396 -39.04 -24.71 8.86
CA GLU A 396 -40.49 -24.95 8.76
C GLU A 396 -41.19 -24.37 10.00
N ALA A 397 -42.50 -24.15 9.91
CA ALA A 397 -43.27 -23.61 11.03
C ALA A 397 -43.25 -24.57 12.22
N ASP A 398 -43.38 -23.99 13.41
CA ASP A 398 -43.37 -24.66 14.71
C ASP A 398 -42.02 -25.34 15.04
N LYS A 399 -40.96 -25.01 14.28
CA LYS A 399 -39.58 -25.44 14.53
C LYS A 399 -38.62 -24.25 14.52
N ARG A 400 -37.44 -24.46 15.09
CA ARG A 400 -36.33 -23.51 14.94
C ARG A 400 -35.83 -23.52 13.51
N ILE A 401 -35.43 -22.35 13.03
CA ILE A 401 -34.94 -22.15 11.67
C ILE A 401 -33.43 -21.93 11.68
N THR A 402 -32.78 -22.25 10.57
CA THR A 402 -31.33 -22.10 10.42
C THR A 402 -31.03 -21.05 9.36
N LEU A 403 -30.14 -20.13 9.70
CA LEU A 403 -29.54 -19.19 8.75
C LEU A 403 -28.06 -19.55 8.58
N ARG A 404 -27.67 -19.69 7.33
CA ARG A 404 -26.33 -20.07 6.90
C ARG A 404 -25.73 -18.96 6.04
N ALA A 405 -24.44 -18.70 6.22
CA ALA A 405 -23.66 -17.82 5.36
C ALA A 405 -22.49 -18.59 4.75
N GLU A 406 -22.28 -18.39 3.46
CA GLU A 406 -21.22 -19.05 2.66
C GLU A 406 -20.29 -17.99 2.05
N TYR A 407 -18.99 -18.21 2.20
CA TYR A 407 -17.93 -17.47 1.52
C TYR A 407 -16.90 -18.46 0.97
N GLY A 408 -16.92 -18.68 -0.35
CA GLY A 408 -16.12 -19.75 -0.96
C GLY A 408 -16.46 -21.11 -0.34
N SER A 409 -15.47 -21.77 0.24
CA SER A 409 -15.64 -23.04 0.98
C SER A 409 -15.98 -22.87 2.46
N ILE A 410 -15.95 -21.64 2.99
CA ILE A 410 -16.14 -21.35 4.41
C ILE A 410 -17.63 -21.13 4.69
N ILE A 411 -18.15 -21.86 5.67
CA ILE A 411 -19.57 -21.86 6.02
C ILE A 411 -19.73 -21.57 7.52
N ALA A 412 -20.65 -20.66 7.86
CA ALA A 412 -21.12 -20.42 9.21
C ALA A 412 -22.63 -20.62 9.29
N GLU A 413 -23.11 -21.07 10.45
CA GLU A 413 -24.53 -21.38 10.68
C GLU A 413 -24.97 -20.91 12.08
N VAL A 414 -26.21 -20.41 12.15
CA VAL A 414 -26.89 -20.00 13.38
C VAL A 414 -28.33 -20.51 13.33
N VAL A 415 -28.79 -21.04 14.46
CA VAL A 415 -30.16 -21.52 14.66
C VAL A 415 -30.92 -20.50 15.49
N SER A 416 -32.21 -20.31 15.21
CA SER A 416 -33.10 -19.43 15.96
C SER A 416 -33.28 -19.92 17.42
N GLU A 417 -33.52 -19.00 18.35
CA GLU A 417 -33.77 -19.33 19.75
C GLU A 417 -35.20 -19.81 19.95
N SER A 418 -36.15 -19.10 19.33
CA SER A 418 -37.57 -19.41 19.30
C SER A 418 -37.94 -20.19 18.04
N VAL A 419 -39.10 -20.84 18.10
CA VAL A 419 -39.68 -21.54 16.94
C VAL A 419 -40.31 -20.52 16.00
N ALA A 420 -40.12 -20.69 14.70
CA ALA A 420 -40.76 -19.86 13.71
C ALA A 420 -42.26 -20.18 13.61
N GLN A 421 -43.08 -19.16 13.50
CA GLN A 421 -44.52 -19.32 13.29
C GLN A 421 -44.83 -19.42 11.79
N LYS A 422 -45.99 -19.99 11.46
CA LYS A 422 -46.50 -19.96 10.08
C LYS A 422 -46.82 -18.50 9.71
N GLY A 423 -46.14 -17.99 8.69
CA GLY A 423 -46.36 -16.65 8.16
C GLY A 423 -47.19 -16.64 6.88
N ASN A 424 -47.30 -15.46 6.28
CA ASN A 424 -47.78 -15.26 4.91
C ASN A 424 -46.62 -14.76 4.00
N GLY A 425 -46.91 -14.53 2.72
CA GLY A 425 -45.90 -14.06 1.76
C GLY A 425 -45.24 -12.72 2.12
N LYS A 426 -45.96 -11.82 2.79
CA LYS A 426 -45.40 -10.53 3.27
C LYS A 426 -44.47 -10.73 4.46
N ASP A 427 -44.84 -11.61 5.39
CA ASP A 427 -44.00 -11.93 6.55
C ASP A 427 -42.66 -12.52 6.11
N ASN A 428 -42.71 -13.44 5.14
CA ASN A 428 -41.53 -14.08 4.58
C ASN A 428 -40.63 -13.09 3.82
N ALA A 429 -41.23 -12.22 2.99
CA ALA A 429 -40.49 -11.17 2.31
C ALA A 429 -39.79 -10.21 3.29
N ALA A 430 -40.49 -9.80 4.36
CA ALA A 430 -39.92 -8.96 5.41
C ALA A 430 -38.79 -9.67 6.19
N LEU A 431 -38.90 -10.98 6.39
CA LEU A 431 -37.86 -11.81 6.99
C LEU A 431 -36.59 -11.81 6.13
N VAL A 432 -36.72 -12.14 4.84
CA VAL A 432 -35.59 -12.15 3.88
C VAL A 432 -34.92 -10.78 3.81
N GLU A 433 -35.71 -9.71 3.72
CA GLU A 433 -35.22 -8.34 3.69
C GLU A 433 -34.41 -8.00 4.95
N LYS A 434 -34.91 -8.36 6.14
CA LYS A 434 -34.22 -8.09 7.41
C LYS A 434 -32.93 -8.87 7.57
N LEU A 435 -32.90 -10.12 7.14
CA LEU A 435 -31.69 -10.95 7.20
C LEU A 435 -30.63 -10.49 6.18
N SER A 436 -31.07 -9.93 5.03
CA SER A 436 -30.17 -9.40 4.01
C SER A 436 -29.53 -8.05 4.35
N LYS A 437 -30.04 -7.33 5.36
CA LYS A 437 -29.51 -6.02 5.79
C LYS A 437 -28.20 -6.17 6.57
N VAL A 438 -27.08 -6.38 5.86
CA VAL A 438 -25.74 -6.57 6.47
C VAL A 438 -24.98 -5.26 6.78
N GLY A 439 -25.53 -4.09 6.37
CA GLY A 439 -25.15 -2.77 6.88
C GLY A 439 -23.64 -2.47 6.91
N SER A 440 -23.14 -2.09 8.10
CA SER A 440 -21.75 -1.71 8.34
C SER A 440 -20.78 -2.88 8.57
N SER A 441 -21.21 -4.13 8.41
CA SER A 441 -20.33 -5.31 8.53
C SER A 441 -19.28 -5.36 7.43
N ASP A 442 -18.35 -6.32 7.45
CA ASP A 442 -17.37 -6.50 6.37
C ASP A 442 -17.91 -7.29 5.17
N PHE A 443 -19.22 -7.52 5.12
CA PHE A 443 -19.86 -8.39 4.14
C PHE A 443 -20.88 -7.63 3.29
N GLU A 444 -21.10 -8.12 2.08
CA GLU A 444 -22.20 -7.76 1.19
C GLU A 444 -22.94 -9.02 0.74
N VAL A 445 -24.27 -8.97 0.69
CA VAL A 445 -25.07 -10.14 0.29
C VAL A 445 -25.12 -10.18 -1.23
N GLN A 446 -24.41 -11.13 -1.82
CA GLN A 446 -24.44 -11.35 -3.26
C GLN A 446 -25.71 -12.09 -3.68
N CYS A 447 -26.13 -13.10 -2.92
CA CYS A 447 -27.41 -13.74 -3.12
C CYS A 447 -28.03 -14.28 -1.82
N PHE A 448 -29.35 -14.41 -1.82
CA PHE A 448 -30.13 -14.99 -0.74
C PHE A 448 -30.97 -16.13 -1.29
N SER A 449 -30.85 -17.32 -0.72
CA SER A 449 -31.67 -18.49 -1.07
C SER A 449 -32.58 -18.84 0.10
N ASP A 450 -33.88 -18.65 -0.06
CA ASP A 450 -34.87 -19.14 0.90
C ASP A 450 -35.31 -20.56 0.51
N MET A 451 -35.01 -21.51 1.38
CA MET A 451 -35.36 -22.93 1.24
C MET A 451 -36.32 -23.37 2.37
N SER A 452 -37.06 -22.42 2.95
CA SER A 452 -38.10 -22.71 3.93
C SER A 452 -39.25 -23.50 3.27
N LYS A 453 -39.82 -24.48 3.99
CA LYS A 453 -40.91 -25.32 3.45
C LYS A 453 -42.23 -24.58 3.26
N GLN A 454 -42.42 -23.48 4.00
CA GLN A 454 -43.57 -22.59 3.92
C GLN A 454 -43.15 -21.17 4.32
N PRO A 455 -43.97 -20.14 4.06
CA PRO A 455 -43.73 -18.80 4.58
C PRO A 455 -43.63 -18.79 6.12
N LEU A 456 -42.60 -18.14 6.65
CA LEU A 456 -42.32 -18.10 8.08
C LEU A 456 -42.39 -16.68 8.66
N TYR A 457 -42.72 -16.61 9.95
CA TYR A 457 -42.66 -15.40 10.74
C TYR A 457 -41.78 -15.58 11.97
N LEU A 458 -40.89 -14.61 12.19
CA LEU A 458 -40.06 -14.48 13.38
C LEU A 458 -39.97 -13.00 13.77
N ASN A 459 -39.86 -12.75 15.07
CA ASN A 459 -39.78 -11.39 15.57
C ASN A 459 -38.50 -10.69 15.07
N ALA A 460 -38.56 -9.36 14.93
CA ALA A 460 -37.47 -8.58 14.36
C ALA A 460 -36.18 -8.62 15.19
N SER A 461 -36.30 -8.70 16.52
CA SER A 461 -35.15 -8.72 17.43
C SER A 461 -34.32 -9.97 17.21
N GLU A 462 -34.99 -11.12 17.09
CA GLU A 462 -34.36 -12.40 16.86
C GLU A 462 -33.70 -12.50 15.50
N LEU A 463 -34.36 -12.04 14.43
CA LEU A 463 -33.74 -11.97 13.10
C LEU A 463 -32.47 -11.10 13.10
N ASN A 464 -32.50 -9.98 13.83
CA ASN A 464 -31.34 -9.11 13.98
C ASN A 464 -30.19 -9.81 14.73
N ASN A 465 -30.50 -10.55 15.79
CA ASN A 465 -29.52 -11.31 16.57
C ASN A 465 -28.94 -12.46 15.75
N MET A 466 -29.77 -13.27 15.08
CA MET A 466 -29.32 -14.35 14.21
C MET A 466 -28.34 -13.85 13.14
N ARG A 467 -28.69 -12.76 12.43
CA ARG A 467 -27.81 -12.15 11.44
C ARG A 467 -26.49 -11.69 12.06
N ARG A 468 -26.51 -10.96 13.18
CA ARG A 468 -25.29 -10.46 13.83
C ARG A 468 -24.37 -11.60 14.25
N SER A 469 -24.91 -12.59 14.95
CA SER A 469 -24.15 -13.76 15.41
C SER A 469 -23.58 -14.56 14.25
N LEU A 470 -24.32 -14.67 13.14
CA LEU A 470 -23.86 -15.36 11.95
C LEU A 470 -22.66 -14.66 11.30
N LEU A 471 -22.73 -13.33 11.15
CA LEU A 471 -21.65 -12.55 10.54
C LEU A 471 -20.39 -12.57 11.43
N VAL A 472 -20.53 -12.53 12.76
CA VAL A 472 -19.40 -12.69 13.70
C VAL A 472 -18.75 -14.07 13.53
N LYS A 473 -19.55 -15.15 13.59
CA LYS A 473 -19.04 -16.52 13.39
C LYS A 473 -18.36 -16.70 12.04
N LEU A 474 -18.92 -16.12 10.97
CA LEU A 474 -18.31 -16.20 9.66
C LEU A 474 -16.97 -15.48 9.62
N ARG A 475 -16.90 -14.25 10.16
CA ARG A 475 -15.66 -13.48 10.27
C ARG A 475 -14.58 -14.26 11.02
N GLU A 476 -14.90 -14.81 12.19
CA GLU A 476 -13.98 -15.60 13.00
C GLU A 476 -13.44 -16.82 12.23
N LYS A 477 -14.32 -17.56 11.55
CA LYS A 477 -13.90 -18.72 10.73
C LYS A 477 -12.98 -18.32 9.58
N ILE A 478 -13.27 -17.22 8.89
CA ILE A 478 -12.42 -16.74 7.79
C ILE A 478 -11.03 -16.35 8.32
N VAL A 479 -10.99 -15.54 9.38
CA VAL A 479 -9.72 -15.12 9.99
C VAL A 479 -8.94 -16.33 10.49
N GLN A 480 -9.56 -17.25 11.23
CA GLN A 480 -8.90 -18.46 11.72
C GLN A 480 -8.33 -19.33 10.59
N THR A 481 -9.03 -19.42 9.45
CA THR A 481 -8.57 -20.20 8.29
C THR A 481 -7.33 -19.58 7.64
N ASN A 482 -7.25 -18.24 7.64
CA ASN A 482 -6.20 -17.50 6.96
C ASN A 482 -5.02 -17.13 7.87
N THR A 483 -5.19 -17.15 9.20
CA THR A 483 -4.12 -16.84 10.16
C THR A 483 -3.18 -18.04 10.33
N PRO A 484 -1.88 -17.90 10.05
CA PRO A 484 -0.91 -18.96 10.31
C PRO A 484 -0.67 -19.13 11.82
N ASN A 485 -0.21 -20.33 12.20
CA ASN A 485 0.17 -20.62 13.58
C ASN A 485 1.68 -20.87 13.65
N TYR A 486 2.40 -19.95 14.31
CA TYR A 486 3.84 -20.00 14.52
C TYR A 486 4.13 -19.97 16.02
N TYR A 487 5.26 -20.56 16.42
CA TYR A 487 5.72 -20.52 17.82
C TYR A 487 6.83 -19.49 17.99
N PHE A 488 7.06 -19.06 19.23
CA PHE A 488 8.20 -18.24 19.62
C PHE A 488 8.72 -18.72 20.98
N ASP A 489 9.87 -19.38 20.97
CA ASP A 489 10.53 -19.93 22.16
C ASP A 489 11.01 -18.83 23.11
N ASP A 490 10.95 -19.10 24.41
CA ASP A 490 11.30 -18.13 25.47
C ASP A 490 12.80 -17.85 25.62
#